data_AF-A0AAN6W5S1-F1
#
_entry.id   AF-A0AAN6W5S1-F1
#
_cell.length_a   1.000
_cell.length_b   1.000
_cell.length_c   1.000
_cell.angle_alpha   90.00
_cell.angle_beta   90.00
_cell.angle_gamma   90.00
#
_symmetry.space_group_name_H-M   'P 1'
#
loop_
_entity.id
_entity.type
_entity.pdbx_description
1 polymer ?
#
loop_
_entity_poly.entity_id
_entity_poly.type
_entity_poly.pdbx_seq_one_letter_code
_entity_poly.pdbx_strand_id
1 'polypeptide(L)'
;MPKLLSNLPTHVSSMARGTVQVHALSAGHFSLPEEHFIDPCPFPASRKRVPSLCFLVQHKSPLSSVRTNIVFDLGVRRDPSLYSASIRQHVATRQPMSTDPDVVKSLQKGGLSVNDIHFVVFSHVHWDHIGCPSDFSSSEFVVGHGSIALLSGTSSASLRGSHSFFEANLLPSSRTIELSDPSIALETSTAISVTPNSKKLTPNWTKWRPIPSFNIPKTLDVFNDESLYLVDAPGHLPGHTNILAWTEKGWVYLAADSCHDRRILRREKQIGEWKDERGRSCCIHHDRAKAEETIEMIRELEAKGVELPPSMSHQTQEQAARNRFNALLGPAAFHEGWSSLLNLSPSFFNASVSLASVPKKKSHLSSKNQALIGLAVDSAATHLFIPGIKSHVAAALREGASVAEVAEVIELSSTLGIHACNVGVPLLVEVLKEGGLYVDETTKDFNHRQERLKEDFTKKRGYWHTFWEDFLRLDPEFFEAYLEFSSLPWIKEADGKKGVLEPKMKELVYCAFDSASTHLYKPGLKLHMKNALGYGATPQEILEVLEIATLLSLHSAHVAAPIILELNGQKGTV
;
A
#
# COMPACT_ATOMS: atom_id res chain seq x y z
N MET A 1 -21.06 9.68 20.58
CA MET A 1 -21.12 10.03 22.01
C MET A 1 -19.83 9.57 22.67
N PRO A 2 -18.97 10.45 23.22
CA PRO A 2 -17.82 10.02 24.00
C PRO A 2 -18.21 9.95 25.48
N LYS A 3 -18.36 8.73 25.99
CA LYS A 3 -18.25 8.32 27.41
C LYS A 3 -17.18 7.22 27.35
N LEU A 4 -16.12 7.13 28.15
CA LEU A 4 -15.92 7.38 29.58
C LEU A 4 -14.40 7.26 29.79
N LEU A 5 -13.64 8.35 29.98
CA LEU A 5 -12.24 8.30 30.46
C LEU A 5 -11.91 9.55 31.30
N SER A 6 -12.83 9.98 32.17
CA SER A 6 -12.61 11.12 33.06
C SER A 6 -12.10 10.76 34.46
N ASN A 7 -11.90 9.49 34.79
CA ASN A 7 -11.54 9.08 36.15
C ASN A 7 -10.29 8.21 36.18
N LEU A 8 -9.11 8.85 36.12
CA LEU A 8 -7.87 8.31 36.67
C LEU A 8 -7.42 9.24 37.81
N PRO A 9 -6.97 8.72 38.97
CA PRO A 9 -6.67 9.55 40.12
C PRO A 9 -5.43 10.41 39.85
N THR A 10 -5.62 11.72 39.83
CA THR A 10 -4.53 12.71 39.82
C THR A 10 -3.92 12.80 41.22
N HIS A 11 -2.71 12.28 41.40
CA HIS A 11 -1.90 12.65 42.56
C HIS A 11 -1.23 14.00 42.27
N VAL A 12 -1.94 15.11 42.52
CA VAL A 12 -1.43 16.42 43.01
C VAL A 12 -2.48 17.54 42.77
N SER A 13 -2.80 18.21 43.87
CA SER A 13 -3.30 19.59 44.05
C SER A 13 -3.34 20.54 42.84
N SER A 14 -4.55 21.06 42.56
CA SER A 14 -4.93 22.41 42.06
C SER A 14 -4.19 23.13 40.91
N MET A 15 -3.12 22.60 40.31
CA MET A 15 -2.52 23.14 39.09
C MET A 15 -2.94 22.33 37.85
N ALA A 16 -3.28 23.02 36.77
CA ALA A 16 -3.66 22.39 35.50
C ALA A 16 -2.47 21.60 34.92
N ARG A 17 -2.69 20.32 34.57
CA ARG A 17 -1.73 19.46 33.87
C ARG A 17 -1.27 20.15 32.56
N GLY A 18 0.03 20.13 32.28
CA GLY A 18 0.57 20.62 31.02
C GLY A 18 0.14 19.74 29.82
N THR A 19 0.31 20.22 28.60
CA THR A 19 0.09 19.40 27.39
C THR A 19 1.27 19.54 26.44
N VAL A 20 1.51 18.50 25.65
CA VAL A 20 2.48 18.53 24.56
C VAL A 20 1.81 18.29 23.20
N GLN A 21 2.44 18.83 22.17
CA GLN A 21 2.17 18.45 20.79
C GLN A 21 3.26 17.50 20.30
N VAL A 22 2.87 16.46 19.58
CA VAL A 22 3.79 15.48 19.01
C VAL A 22 3.60 15.47 17.49
N HIS A 23 4.69 15.66 16.75
CA HIS A 23 4.68 15.69 15.29
C HIS A 23 5.68 14.67 14.75
N ALA A 24 5.24 13.79 13.85
CA ALA A 24 6.15 12.88 13.16
C ALA A 24 7.00 13.64 12.13
N LEU A 25 8.30 13.41 12.15
CA LEU A 25 9.26 13.95 11.19
C LEU A 25 9.74 12.81 10.29
N SER A 26 9.78 13.04 8.97
CA SER A 26 10.38 12.08 8.06
C SER A 26 11.91 12.25 8.09
N ALA A 27 12.62 11.18 8.41
CA ALA A 27 14.08 11.20 8.53
C ALA A 27 14.70 9.98 7.83
N GLY A 28 14.20 9.71 6.62
CA GLY A 28 14.61 8.58 5.80
C GLY A 28 13.83 7.27 6.00
N HIS A 29 14.10 6.30 5.13
CA HIS A 29 13.46 4.99 5.06
C HIS A 29 14.47 3.96 4.55
N PHE A 30 14.34 2.72 4.97
CA PHE A 30 15.22 1.63 4.51
C PHE A 30 14.49 0.29 4.56
N SER A 31 15.15 -0.79 4.12
CA SER A 31 14.55 -2.11 4.04
C SER A 31 15.22 -3.12 4.97
N LEU A 32 14.42 -3.69 5.86
CA LEU A 32 14.81 -4.71 6.82
C LEU A 32 14.59 -6.12 6.27
N PRO A 33 15.55 -7.05 6.42
CA PRO A 33 15.31 -8.47 6.15
C PRO A 33 14.40 -9.05 7.24
N GLU A 34 13.18 -9.48 6.90
CA GLU A 34 12.15 -9.83 7.88
C GLU A 34 12.57 -10.97 8.82
N GLU A 35 13.38 -11.92 8.34
CA GLU A 35 13.90 -13.06 9.11
C GLU A 35 14.75 -12.67 10.33
N HIS A 36 15.30 -11.45 10.36
CA HIS A 36 16.04 -10.95 11.52
C HIS A 36 15.15 -10.26 12.57
N PHE A 37 13.86 -10.05 12.27
CA PHE A 37 12.94 -9.29 13.12
C PHE A 37 11.72 -10.09 13.56
N ILE A 38 11.23 -11.01 12.73
CA ILE A 38 10.03 -11.81 13.03
C ILE A 38 10.22 -13.32 12.81
N ASP A 39 9.55 -14.11 13.64
CA ASP A 39 9.46 -15.56 13.52
C ASP A 39 8.00 -16.05 13.69
N PRO A 40 7.50 -16.99 12.88
CA PRO A 40 8.11 -17.49 11.64
C PRO A 40 8.06 -16.42 10.54
N CYS A 41 9.18 -16.24 9.84
CA CYS A 41 9.24 -15.39 8.65
C CYS A 41 8.41 -16.03 7.51
N PRO A 42 7.43 -15.32 6.91
CA PRO A 42 6.52 -15.91 5.94
C PRO A 42 7.21 -16.34 4.63
N PHE A 43 8.29 -15.64 4.24
CA PHE A 43 9.05 -15.95 3.03
C PHE A 43 10.56 -15.74 3.29
N PRO A 44 11.42 -16.73 2.96
CA PRO A 44 12.87 -16.56 3.04
C PRO A 44 13.34 -15.33 2.26
N ALA A 45 14.32 -14.58 2.80
CA ALA A 45 14.85 -13.36 2.18
C ALA A 45 13.83 -12.24 1.89
N SER A 46 12.62 -12.29 2.47
CA SER A 46 11.67 -11.18 2.39
C SER A 46 12.20 -9.93 3.07
N ARG A 47 11.83 -8.77 2.52
CA ARG A 47 12.27 -7.47 3.00
C ARG A 47 11.11 -6.54 3.21
N LYS A 48 11.10 -5.86 4.36
CA LYS A 48 10.08 -4.88 4.73
C LYS A 48 10.68 -3.47 4.69
N ARG A 49 10.08 -2.58 3.92
CA ARG A 49 10.44 -1.15 3.94
C ARG A 49 9.85 -0.49 5.19
N VAL A 50 10.70 0.19 5.95
CA VAL A 50 10.35 0.86 7.21
C VAL A 50 10.85 2.32 7.20
N PRO A 51 10.14 3.25 7.87
CA PRO A 51 10.66 4.58 8.14
C PRO A 51 11.71 4.52 9.27
N SER A 52 12.69 5.41 9.19
CA SER A 52 13.49 5.81 10.35
C SER A 52 12.73 6.93 11.06
N LEU A 53 12.29 6.67 12.29
CA LEU A 53 11.30 7.51 12.95
C LEU A 53 11.94 8.61 13.77
N CYS A 54 11.43 9.82 13.62
CA CYS A 54 11.77 10.96 14.45
C CYS A 54 10.51 11.72 14.83
N PHE A 55 10.52 12.35 15.99
CA PHE A 55 9.37 13.11 16.47
C PHE A 55 9.81 14.48 17.01
N LEU A 56 9.07 15.52 16.66
CA LEU A 56 9.14 16.81 17.32
C LEU A 56 8.09 16.83 18.43
N VAL A 57 8.54 16.97 19.67
CA VAL A 57 7.71 17.18 20.85
C VAL A 57 7.79 18.63 21.28
N GLN A 58 6.65 19.29 21.37
CA GLN A 58 6.57 20.71 21.71
C GLN A 58 5.77 20.87 22.98
N HIS A 59 6.47 21.27 24.03
CA HIS A 59 5.87 21.55 25.32
C HIS A 59 5.53 23.02 25.44
N LYS A 60 4.33 23.30 25.93
CA LYS A 60 3.90 24.64 26.33
C LYS A 60 3.63 24.59 27.82
N SER A 61 4.47 25.27 28.59
CA SER A 61 4.29 25.33 30.03
C SER A 61 2.97 26.05 30.39
N PRO A 62 2.17 25.52 31.33
CA PRO A 62 1.01 26.24 31.84
C PRO A 62 1.40 27.44 32.71
N LEU A 63 2.65 27.47 33.20
CA LEU A 63 3.18 28.48 34.12
C LEU A 63 4.05 29.54 33.41
N SER A 64 4.43 29.32 32.15
CA SER A 64 5.23 30.27 31.37
C SER A 64 4.83 30.26 29.90
N SER A 65 4.97 31.41 29.22
CA SER A 65 4.78 31.49 27.76
C SER A 65 5.94 30.87 26.96
N VAL A 66 6.89 30.21 27.63
CA VAL A 66 8.07 29.62 27.01
C VAL A 66 7.69 28.26 26.42
N ARG A 67 8.05 28.07 25.15
CA ARG A 67 7.89 26.81 24.42
C ARG A 67 9.22 26.07 24.44
N THR A 68 9.20 24.81 24.83
CA THR A 68 10.37 23.92 24.71
C THR A 68 10.16 22.97 23.55
N ASN A 69 11.10 22.94 22.61
CA ASN A 69 11.09 22.00 21.49
C ASN A 69 12.12 20.90 21.72
N ILE A 70 11.66 19.66 21.67
CA ILE A 70 12.48 18.45 21.79
C ILE A 70 12.36 17.68 20.49
N VAL A 71 13.48 17.24 19.94
CA VAL A 71 13.49 16.24 18.86
C VAL A 71 13.86 14.89 19.48
N PHE A 72 12.98 13.91 19.31
CA PHE A 72 13.20 12.52 19.71
C PHE A 72 13.68 11.72 18.49
N ASP A 73 14.93 11.30 18.53
CA ASP A 73 15.74 10.74 17.43
C ASP A 73 15.94 11.67 16.22
N LEU A 74 17.02 11.43 15.47
CA LEU A 74 17.42 12.19 14.27
C LEU A 74 17.42 11.35 12.98
N GLY A 75 17.17 10.05 13.10
CA GLY A 75 16.96 9.14 12.00
C GLY A 75 18.24 8.71 11.28
N VAL A 76 18.17 8.47 9.97
CA VAL A 76 19.37 8.14 9.18
C VAL A 76 20.14 9.39 8.76
N ARG A 77 21.47 9.29 8.69
CA ARG A 77 22.34 10.35 8.16
C ARG A 77 21.95 10.71 6.73
N ARG A 78 21.94 12.00 6.43
CA ARG A 78 21.73 12.54 5.07
C ARG A 78 22.69 11.91 4.07
N ASP A 79 23.95 11.79 4.46
CA ASP A 79 25.01 11.11 3.70
C ASP A 79 25.49 9.85 4.45
N PRO A 80 25.07 8.64 4.01
CA PRO A 80 25.50 7.38 4.60
C PRO A 80 27.01 7.11 4.49
N SER A 81 27.75 7.80 3.61
CA SER A 81 29.19 7.62 3.48
C SER A 81 29.97 8.11 4.72
N LEU A 82 29.36 8.99 5.51
CA LEU A 82 29.92 9.56 6.74
C LEU A 82 29.88 8.62 7.93
N TYR A 83 29.11 7.52 7.87
CA TYR A 83 29.17 6.48 8.90
C TYR A 83 30.54 5.80 8.92
N SER A 84 30.94 5.27 10.08
CA SER A 84 32.12 4.39 10.20
C SER A 84 32.07 3.19 9.23
N ALA A 85 33.23 2.60 8.92
CA ALA A 85 33.32 1.49 7.97
C ALA A 85 32.40 0.30 8.32
N SER A 86 32.33 -0.07 9.59
CA SER A 86 31.48 -1.16 10.08
C SER A 86 29.99 -0.86 9.90
N ILE A 87 29.57 0.38 10.20
CA ILE A 87 28.18 0.80 9.99
C ILE A 87 27.86 0.86 8.49
N ARG A 88 28.76 1.34 7.62
CA ARG A 88 28.55 1.32 6.17
C ARG A 88 28.34 -0.09 5.63
N GLN A 89 29.11 -1.06 6.11
CA GLN A 89 28.93 -2.47 5.75
C GLN A 89 27.54 -2.98 6.18
N HIS A 90 27.08 -2.59 7.37
CA HIS A 90 25.73 -2.91 7.83
C HIS A 90 24.65 -2.25 6.94
N VAL A 91 24.76 -0.94 6.71
CA VAL A 91 23.84 -0.13 5.90
C VAL A 91 23.72 -0.64 4.46
N ALA A 92 24.78 -1.19 3.88
CA ALA A 92 24.73 -1.84 2.56
C ALA A 92 23.69 -2.98 2.51
N THR A 93 23.47 -3.65 3.65
CA THR A 93 22.45 -4.71 3.79
C THR A 93 21.04 -4.17 4.05
N ARG A 94 20.79 -2.85 3.94
CA ARG A 94 19.50 -2.20 4.25
C ARG A 94 18.83 -1.50 3.06
N GLN A 95 19.24 -1.84 1.85
CA GLN A 95 18.70 -1.28 0.60
C GLN A 95 17.33 -1.87 0.20
N PRO A 96 16.46 -1.11 -0.50
CA PRO A 96 16.63 0.29 -0.90
C PRO A 96 16.47 1.26 0.27
N MET A 97 17.39 2.22 0.38
CA MET A 97 17.40 3.29 1.37
C MET A 97 17.10 4.65 0.73
N SER A 98 16.36 5.50 1.44
CA SER A 98 16.20 6.93 1.16
C SER A 98 16.61 7.70 2.40
N THR A 99 17.45 8.71 2.24
CA THR A 99 17.85 9.64 3.31
C THR A 99 17.18 11.00 3.19
N ASP A 100 16.33 11.18 2.16
CA ASP A 100 15.58 12.39 1.90
C ASP A 100 14.06 12.17 2.10
N PRO A 101 13.35 13.11 2.75
CA PRO A 101 13.90 14.20 3.55
C PRO A 101 14.62 13.65 4.80
N ASP A 102 15.61 14.39 5.27
CA ASP A 102 16.21 14.19 6.58
C ASP A 102 15.46 15.01 7.65
N VAL A 103 15.84 14.84 8.92
CA VAL A 103 15.22 15.56 10.04
C VAL A 103 15.28 17.08 9.90
N VAL A 104 16.37 17.65 9.38
CA VAL A 104 16.52 19.11 9.20
C VAL A 104 15.52 19.63 8.16
N LYS A 105 15.41 18.98 7.00
CA LYS A 105 14.42 19.33 5.99
C LYS A 105 12.99 19.17 6.50
N SER A 106 12.74 18.13 7.30
CA SER A 106 11.43 17.92 7.93
C SER A 106 11.05 19.02 8.92
N LEU A 107 11.99 19.51 9.74
CA LEU A 107 11.78 20.66 10.62
C LEU A 107 11.50 21.94 9.83
N GLN A 108 12.29 22.19 8.77
CA GLN A 108 12.13 23.36 7.90
C GLN A 108 10.76 23.38 7.22
N LYS A 109 10.27 22.22 6.78
CA LYS A 109 8.91 22.08 6.22
C LYS A 109 7.82 22.48 7.23
N GLY A 110 8.08 22.30 8.53
CA GLY A 110 7.22 22.75 9.62
C GLY A 110 7.48 24.21 10.07
N GLY A 111 8.34 24.95 9.37
CA GLY A 111 8.68 26.34 9.71
C GLY A 111 9.67 26.50 10.86
N LEU A 112 10.41 25.44 11.22
CA LEU A 112 11.40 25.46 12.29
C LEU A 112 12.82 25.25 11.75
N SER A 113 13.78 25.89 12.39
CA SER A 113 15.21 25.67 12.19
C SER A 113 15.78 24.77 13.29
N VAL A 114 16.99 24.25 13.08
CA VAL A 114 17.74 23.50 14.11
C VAL A 114 18.01 24.33 15.38
N ASN A 115 18.10 25.66 15.25
CA ASN A 115 18.31 26.57 16.38
C ASN A 115 17.08 26.73 17.27
N ASP A 116 15.90 26.35 16.77
CA ASP A 116 14.66 26.36 17.56
C ASP A 116 14.55 25.12 18.47
N ILE A 117 15.44 24.15 18.31
CA ILE A 117 15.44 22.89 19.05
C ILE A 117 16.32 23.02 20.29
N HIS A 118 15.71 22.80 21.45
CA HIS A 118 16.38 22.94 22.75
C HIS A 118 17.07 21.65 23.14
N PHE A 119 16.40 20.51 22.97
CA PHE A 119 16.93 19.19 23.29
C PHE A 119 16.79 18.24 22.11
N VAL A 120 17.82 17.44 21.90
CA VAL A 120 17.75 16.23 21.07
C VAL A 120 17.88 15.04 22.01
N VAL A 121 16.80 14.28 22.15
CA VAL A 121 16.74 13.09 22.99
C VAL A 121 16.87 11.87 22.08
N PHE A 122 17.85 11.02 22.34
CA PHE A 122 17.96 9.75 21.64
C PHE A 122 17.21 8.66 22.41
N SER A 123 16.33 7.93 21.72
CA SER A 123 15.79 6.69 22.23
C SER A 123 16.92 5.73 22.54
N HIS A 124 17.89 5.62 21.62
CA HIS A 124 19.13 4.88 21.74
C HIS A 124 20.11 5.28 20.62
N VAL A 125 21.32 4.69 20.62
CA VAL A 125 22.45 5.14 19.78
C VAL A 125 22.76 4.25 18.57
N HIS A 126 21.77 3.54 18.01
CA HIS A 126 21.96 2.85 16.72
C HIS A 126 22.03 3.84 15.55
N TRP A 127 22.68 3.40 14.48
CA TRP A 127 23.01 4.20 13.29
C TRP A 127 21.79 4.90 12.65
N ASP A 128 20.61 4.28 12.72
CA ASP A 128 19.34 4.73 12.16
C ASP A 128 18.51 5.62 13.09
N HIS A 129 19.06 6.03 14.23
CA HIS A 129 18.45 6.97 15.16
C HIS A 129 19.28 8.24 15.36
N ILE A 130 20.57 8.18 15.03
CA ILE A 130 21.54 9.22 15.41
C ILE A 130 21.66 10.39 14.44
N GLY A 131 21.24 10.23 13.17
CA GLY A 131 21.29 11.27 12.15
C GLY A 131 22.62 12.06 12.12
N CYS A 132 22.54 13.38 12.02
CA CYS A 132 23.69 14.29 12.02
C CYS A 132 23.65 15.24 13.24
N PRO A 133 24.17 14.85 14.42
CA PRO A 133 24.14 15.70 15.61
C PRO A 133 24.88 17.04 15.44
N SER A 134 25.86 17.10 14.54
CA SER A 134 26.60 18.32 14.20
C SER A 134 25.71 19.47 13.71
N ASP A 135 24.55 19.17 13.14
CA ASP A 135 23.61 20.17 12.65
C ASP A 135 22.95 20.94 13.82
N PHE A 136 22.88 20.33 15.01
CA PHE A 136 22.24 20.87 16.22
C PHE A 136 23.27 21.51 17.15
N SER A 137 23.87 22.60 16.68
CA SER A 137 24.97 23.29 17.38
C SER A 137 24.57 23.93 18.72
N SER A 138 23.30 24.30 18.89
CA SER A 138 22.77 24.97 20.09
C SER A 138 22.02 24.06 21.06
N SER A 139 21.65 22.85 20.65
CA SER A 139 20.82 21.95 21.46
C SER A 139 21.64 21.19 22.52
N GLU A 140 21.01 20.78 23.61
CA GLU A 140 21.58 19.77 24.52
C GLU A 140 21.15 18.37 24.07
N PHE A 141 22.04 17.39 24.17
CA PHE A 141 21.77 16.00 23.82
C PHE A 141 21.47 15.19 25.07
N VAL A 142 20.40 14.41 25.05
CA VAL A 142 20.02 13.53 26.16
C VAL A 142 20.06 12.09 25.70
N VAL A 143 20.74 11.25 26.47
CA VAL A 143 20.87 9.81 26.21
C VAL A 143 20.57 8.99 27.46
N GLY A 144 19.99 7.80 27.30
CA GLY A 144 19.71 6.93 28.44
C GLY A 144 20.98 6.36 29.08
N HIS A 145 20.84 5.96 30.34
CA HIS A 145 21.94 5.41 31.15
C HIS A 145 22.61 4.20 30.48
N GLY A 146 23.92 4.30 30.23
CA GLY A 146 24.72 3.26 29.56
C GLY A 146 25.02 3.57 28.09
N SER A 147 24.40 4.60 27.52
CA SER A 147 24.67 5.03 26.14
C SER A 147 26.08 5.57 25.99
N ILE A 148 26.60 6.33 26.97
CA ILE A 148 27.98 6.83 26.90
C ILE A 148 28.97 5.68 26.91
N ALA A 149 28.74 4.65 27.75
CA ALA A 149 29.58 3.45 27.79
C ALA A 149 29.57 2.67 26.46
N LEU A 150 28.46 2.69 25.72
CA LEU A 150 28.39 2.11 24.38
C LEU A 150 29.21 2.92 23.36
N LEU A 151 29.04 4.24 23.36
CA LEU A 151 29.77 5.12 22.46
C LEU A 151 31.28 5.04 22.70
N SER A 152 31.72 5.01 23.96
CA SER A 152 33.14 4.89 24.34
C SER A 152 33.74 3.49 24.18
N GLY A 153 32.91 2.48 23.89
CA GLY A 153 33.34 1.08 23.80
C GLY A 153 33.71 0.45 25.16
N THR A 154 33.28 1.05 26.28
CA THR A 154 33.54 0.54 27.64
C THR A 154 32.35 -0.22 28.23
N SER A 155 31.27 -0.40 27.48
CA SER A 155 30.09 -1.15 27.91
C SER A 155 30.43 -2.61 28.19
N SER A 156 29.90 -3.14 29.30
CA SER A 156 30.00 -4.56 29.66
C SER A 156 28.97 -5.44 28.93
N ALA A 157 28.02 -4.83 28.19
CA ALA A 157 27.01 -5.58 27.45
C ALA A 157 27.64 -6.39 26.32
N SER A 158 27.36 -7.69 26.28
CA SER A 158 27.79 -8.57 25.18
C SER A 158 26.92 -8.35 23.94
N LEU A 159 27.22 -7.29 23.19
CA LEU A 159 26.50 -6.96 21.96
C LEU A 159 27.00 -7.84 20.81
N ARG A 160 26.06 -8.34 20.00
CA ARG A 160 26.32 -9.26 18.88
C ARG A 160 25.54 -8.83 17.64
N GLY A 161 26.04 -9.21 16.48
CA GLY A 161 25.43 -8.90 15.20
C GLY A 161 25.96 -7.61 14.57
N SER A 162 25.82 -7.51 13.25
CA SER A 162 26.40 -6.41 12.47
C SER A 162 25.76 -5.05 12.69
N HIS A 163 24.68 -4.96 13.47
CA HIS A 163 24.00 -3.71 13.82
C HIS A 163 24.61 -3.02 15.06
N SER A 164 25.41 -3.72 15.85
CA SER A 164 25.96 -3.27 17.13
C SER A 164 27.31 -2.54 16.99
N PHE A 165 27.33 -1.43 16.23
CA PHE A 165 28.52 -0.57 16.09
C PHE A 165 28.20 0.88 16.45
N PHE A 166 29.11 1.52 17.20
CA PHE A 166 28.92 2.84 17.79
C PHE A 166 30.11 3.77 17.52
N GLU A 167 29.87 5.08 17.53
CA GLU A 167 30.88 6.09 17.19
C GLU A 167 31.24 6.93 18.42
N ALA A 168 32.46 6.78 18.95
CA ALA A 168 32.89 7.42 20.21
C ALA A 168 32.80 8.95 20.22
N ASN A 169 32.95 9.59 19.05
CA ASN A 169 32.92 11.04 18.91
C ASN A 169 31.57 11.54 18.36
N LEU A 170 30.50 10.77 18.51
CA LEU A 170 29.19 11.11 17.98
C LEU A 170 28.61 12.38 18.63
N LEU A 171 28.75 12.52 19.95
CA LEU A 171 28.12 13.58 20.74
C LEU A 171 29.16 14.44 21.47
N PRO A 172 28.94 15.76 21.58
CA PRO A 172 29.85 16.66 22.28
C PRO A 172 29.66 16.58 23.80
N SER A 173 30.66 16.09 24.54
CA SER A 173 30.61 15.89 26.00
C SER A 173 30.09 17.10 26.79
N SER A 174 30.48 18.32 26.41
CA SER A 174 30.05 19.58 27.06
C SER A 174 28.54 19.87 26.99
N ARG A 175 27.80 19.21 26.08
CA ARG A 175 26.35 19.38 25.88
C ARG A 175 25.60 18.06 25.89
N THR A 176 26.20 17.00 26.42
CA THR A 176 25.55 15.68 26.53
C THR A 176 25.20 15.41 27.98
N ILE A 177 23.93 15.09 28.21
CA ILE A 177 23.34 14.69 29.48
C ILE A 177 23.04 13.19 29.37
N GLU A 178 23.69 12.38 30.19
CA GLU A 178 23.29 10.98 30.39
C GLU A 178 22.31 10.90 31.56
N LEU A 179 21.19 10.23 31.35
CA LEU A 179 20.19 10.04 32.39
C LEU A 179 20.77 9.23 33.56
N SER A 180 20.26 9.48 34.76
CA SER A 180 20.63 8.71 35.95
C SER A 180 20.27 7.23 35.79
N ASP A 181 20.96 6.37 36.53
CA ASP A 181 20.68 4.94 36.54
C ASP A 181 19.24 4.66 37.03
N PRO A 182 18.37 4.03 36.20
CA PRO A 182 16.99 3.71 36.58
C PRO A 182 16.90 2.67 37.71
N SER A 183 17.97 1.91 37.97
CA SER A 183 18.02 0.91 39.04
C SER A 183 18.19 1.52 40.44
N ILE A 184 18.78 2.71 40.53
CA ILE A 184 19.04 3.39 41.82
C ILE A 184 17.74 4.03 42.31
N ALA A 185 17.18 3.51 43.40
CA ALA A 185 16.11 4.18 44.13
C ALA A 185 16.70 5.39 44.87
N LEU A 186 16.30 6.61 44.50
CA LEU A 186 16.63 7.79 45.29
C LEU A 186 15.85 7.71 46.62
N GLU A 187 16.58 7.53 47.72
CA GLU A 187 16.06 7.74 49.07
C GLU A 187 15.46 9.15 49.15
N THR A 188 14.32 9.26 49.81
CA THR A 188 13.55 10.48 50.03
C THR A 188 14.45 11.64 50.48
N SER A 189 14.78 12.53 49.56
CA SER A 189 15.45 13.80 49.84
C SER A 189 14.53 14.96 49.48
N THR A 190 14.26 15.72 50.55
CA THR A 190 13.66 17.04 50.70
C THR A 190 13.43 17.89 49.44
N ALA A 191 12.28 18.57 49.45
CA ALA A 191 11.78 19.48 48.44
C ALA A 191 12.89 20.34 47.78
N ILE A 192 12.94 20.32 46.45
CA ILE A 192 13.76 21.24 45.67
C ILE A 192 13.27 22.66 45.94
N SER A 193 14.21 23.52 46.33
CA SER A 193 14.04 24.95 46.45
C SER A 193 13.68 25.51 45.06
N VAL A 194 12.41 25.87 44.89
CA VAL A 194 11.99 26.71 43.76
C VAL A 194 12.72 28.03 43.93
N THR A 195 13.75 28.30 43.13
CA THR A 195 14.30 29.65 42.99
C THR A 195 13.29 30.42 42.12
N PRO A 196 12.56 31.43 42.63
CA PRO A 196 11.40 31.99 41.93
C PRO A 196 11.74 32.86 40.71
N ASN A 197 12.96 32.79 40.15
CA ASN A 197 13.44 33.79 39.20
C ASN A 197 14.28 33.27 38.01
N SER A 198 14.37 31.96 37.77
CA SER A 198 14.93 31.49 36.49
C SER A 198 13.84 31.47 35.41
N LYS A 199 13.98 32.32 34.38
CA LYS A 199 13.12 32.33 33.18
C LYS A 199 13.31 31.08 32.28
N LYS A 200 13.97 30.02 32.79
CA LYS A 200 14.36 28.82 32.05
C LYS A 200 13.77 27.63 32.81
N LEU A 201 12.73 26.99 32.26
CA LEU A 201 12.30 25.68 32.77
C LEU A 201 13.47 24.72 32.59
N THR A 202 14.03 24.22 33.70
CA THR A 202 15.05 23.18 33.69
C THR A 202 14.37 21.82 33.74
N PRO A 203 14.51 20.98 32.69
CA PRO A 203 13.88 19.67 32.72
C PRO A 203 14.47 18.77 33.82
N ASN A 204 13.68 17.82 34.31
CA ASN A 204 14.10 16.85 35.31
C ASN A 204 14.61 15.56 34.65
N TRP A 205 15.93 15.37 34.72
CA TRP A 205 16.63 14.22 34.14
C TRP A 205 17.09 13.16 35.17
N THR A 206 16.71 13.30 36.44
CA THR A 206 17.39 12.57 37.53
C THR A 206 16.49 11.69 38.38
N LYS A 207 15.20 12.02 38.53
CA LYS A 207 14.30 11.36 39.52
C LYS A 207 13.35 10.35 38.90
N TRP A 208 13.79 9.10 38.80
CA TRP A 208 12.95 7.99 38.32
C TRP A 208 11.81 7.67 39.29
N ARG A 209 10.59 7.55 38.76
CA ARG A 209 9.38 7.21 39.52
C ARG A 209 8.47 6.26 38.74
N PRO A 210 7.74 5.35 39.40
CA PRO A 210 6.75 4.51 38.74
C PRO A 210 5.49 5.30 38.36
N ILE A 211 4.76 4.81 37.36
CA ILE A 211 3.38 5.21 37.06
C ILE A 211 2.48 3.98 37.23
N PRO A 212 1.94 3.74 38.45
CA PRO A 212 1.19 2.51 38.76
C PRO A 212 -0.05 2.29 37.87
N SER A 213 -0.76 3.36 37.48
CA SER A 213 -1.95 3.26 36.63
C SER A 213 -1.65 2.62 35.26
N PHE A 214 -0.44 2.83 34.76
CA PHE A 214 0.02 2.28 33.50
C PHE A 214 0.94 1.06 33.65
N ASN A 215 1.20 0.61 34.88
CA ASN A 215 2.16 -0.46 35.17
C ASN A 215 3.57 -0.17 34.62
N ILE A 216 3.96 1.11 34.57
CA ILE A 216 5.30 1.50 34.12
C ILE A 216 6.21 1.64 35.34
N PRO A 217 7.29 0.86 35.48
CA PRO A 217 8.09 0.82 36.70
C PRO A 217 8.98 2.05 36.88
N LYS A 218 9.47 2.64 35.78
CA LYS A 218 10.50 3.69 35.81
C LYS A 218 10.24 4.76 34.75
N THR A 219 9.91 5.96 35.21
CA THR A 219 9.71 7.15 34.36
C THR A 219 10.36 8.41 34.94
N LEU A 220 10.74 9.34 34.08
CA LEU A 220 11.15 10.71 34.43
C LEU A 220 10.09 11.68 33.90
N ASP A 221 9.45 12.45 34.77
CA ASP A 221 8.59 13.56 34.34
C ASP A 221 9.45 14.76 33.99
N VAL A 222 9.60 14.99 32.69
CA VAL A 222 10.57 15.92 32.12
C VAL A 222 10.29 17.35 32.57
N PHE A 223 9.02 17.74 32.71
CA PHE A 223 8.62 19.11 33.04
C PHE A 223 8.05 19.26 34.46
N ASN A 224 7.94 18.16 35.21
CA ASN A 224 7.26 18.08 36.51
C ASN A 224 5.80 18.55 36.47
N ASP A 225 5.13 18.38 35.33
CA ASP A 225 3.73 18.79 35.11
C ASP A 225 2.88 17.67 34.50
N GLU A 226 3.40 16.44 34.51
CA GLU A 226 2.78 15.22 33.99
C GLU A 226 2.45 15.24 32.48
N SER A 227 3.01 16.18 31.73
CA SER A 227 2.74 16.30 30.29
C SER A 227 3.63 15.41 29.42
N LEU A 228 4.85 15.11 29.89
CA LEU A 228 5.84 14.34 29.15
C LEU A 228 6.69 13.50 30.09
N TYR A 229 6.72 12.19 29.86
CA TYR A 229 7.57 11.26 30.57
C TYR A 229 8.58 10.61 29.63
N LEU A 230 9.83 10.54 30.05
CA LEU A 230 10.77 9.54 29.53
C LEU A 230 10.56 8.23 30.28
N VAL A 231 10.58 7.12 29.57
CA VAL A 231 10.31 5.78 30.07
C VAL A 231 11.55 4.91 29.83
N ASP A 232 12.03 4.25 30.89
CA ASP A 232 13.07 3.23 30.76
C ASP A 232 12.51 2.02 29.99
N ALA A 233 13.21 1.59 28.93
CA ALA A 233 12.71 0.58 28.01
C ALA A 233 13.77 -0.49 27.72
N PRO A 234 14.19 -1.26 28.73
CA PRO A 234 15.29 -2.20 28.59
C PRO A 234 14.96 -3.34 27.62
N GLY A 235 16.01 -3.88 26.99
CA GLY A 235 15.92 -5.07 26.13
C GLY A 235 16.62 -4.89 24.79
N HIS A 236 16.27 -3.82 24.04
CA HIS A 236 16.89 -3.56 22.73
C HIS A 236 18.38 -3.24 22.85
N LEU A 237 18.71 -2.17 23.57
CA LEU A 237 20.07 -1.71 23.77
C LEU A 237 20.21 -1.11 25.20
N PRO A 238 21.37 -1.18 25.86
CA PRO A 238 21.60 -0.41 27.08
C PRO A 238 21.32 1.08 26.85
N GLY A 239 20.61 1.71 27.79
CA GLY A 239 20.19 3.10 27.67
C GLY A 239 19.00 3.35 26.72
N HIS A 240 18.29 2.30 26.29
CA HIS A 240 17.08 2.46 25.48
C HIS A 240 15.95 3.13 26.27
N THR A 241 15.36 4.19 25.70
CA THR A 241 14.31 5.00 26.30
C THR A 241 13.16 5.25 25.33
N ASN A 242 11.96 5.38 25.89
CA ASN A 242 10.72 5.70 25.20
C ASN A 242 10.10 6.98 25.74
N ILE A 243 9.05 7.49 25.07
CA ILE A 243 8.29 8.66 25.52
C ILE A 243 6.83 8.27 25.77
N LEU A 244 6.27 8.70 26.91
CA LEU A 244 4.84 8.76 27.16
C LEU A 244 4.40 10.23 27.25
N ALA A 245 3.53 10.66 26.34
CA ALA A 245 3.16 12.06 26.14
C ALA A 245 1.65 12.29 26.33
N TRP A 246 1.28 13.30 27.11
CA TRP A 246 -0.11 13.74 27.24
C TRP A 246 -0.41 14.86 26.25
N THR A 247 -1.25 14.56 25.25
CA THR A 247 -1.68 15.49 24.21
C THR A 247 -3.13 15.93 24.43
N GLU A 248 -3.60 16.93 23.69
CA GLU A 248 -5.01 17.33 23.68
C GLU A 248 -5.97 16.19 23.25
N LYS A 249 -5.46 15.19 22.53
CA LYS A 249 -6.24 14.02 22.06
C LYS A 249 -6.13 12.81 22.98
N GLY A 250 -5.27 12.86 24.00
CA GLY A 250 -5.00 11.74 24.91
C GLY A 250 -3.52 11.35 24.96
N TRP A 251 -3.26 10.18 25.55
CA TRP A 251 -1.91 9.63 25.72
C TRP A 251 -1.37 9.08 24.40
N VAL A 252 -0.12 9.42 24.09
CA VAL A 252 0.66 8.86 22.97
C VAL A 252 1.93 8.23 23.53
N TYR A 253 2.30 7.05 23.05
CA TYR A 253 3.51 6.35 23.46
C TYR A 253 4.46 6.10 22.27
N LEU A 254 5.65 6.69 22.33
CA LEU A 254 6.70 6.56 21.31
C LEU A 254 7.66 5.45 21.74
N ALA A 255 7.49 4.26 21.15
CA ALA A 255 8.15 3.04 21.56
C ALA A 255 9.55 2.77 20.95
N ALA A 256 9.99 3.63 20.01
CA ALA A 256 11.22 3.42 19.22
C ALA A 256 11.40 1.94 18.82
N ASP A 257 12.60 1.39 19.01
CA ASP A 257 12.94 0.00 18.70
C ASP A 257 12.61 -1.00 19.84
N SER A 258 11.77 -0.64 20.82
CA SER A 258 11.29 -1.65 21.78
C SER A 258 10.52 -2.78 21.10
N CYS A 259 9.91 -2.50 19.94
CA CYS A 259 9.27 -3.51 19.10
C CYS A 259 9.32 -3.07 17.64
N HIS A 260 9.80 -3.95 16.75
CA HIS A 260 10.04 -3.61 15.35
C HIS A 260 8.86 -3.94 14.42
N ASP A 261 7.89 -4.74 14.88
CA ASP A 261 6.77 -5.19 14.06
C ASP A 261 5.48 -5.36 14.88
N ARG A 262 4.35 -4.78 14.44
CA ARG A 262 3.06 -4.92 15.12
C ARG A 262 2.56 -6.34 15.23
N ARG A 263 2.96 -7.23 14.35
CA ARG A 263 2.59 -8.64 14.43
C ARG A 263 3.16 -9.26 15.72
N ILE A 264 4.30 -8.76 16.21
CA ILE A 264 4.82 -9.11 17.53
C ILE A 264 3.92 -8.55 18.62
N LEU A 265 3.58 -7.26 18.60
CA LEU A 265 2.65 -6.68 19.58
C LEU A 265 1.30 -7.41 19.63
N ARG A 266 0.78 -7.86 18.48
CA ARG A 266 -0.50 -8.58 18.37
C ARG A 266 -0.40 -10.08 18.66
N ARG A 267 0.78 -10.60 18.99
CA ARG A 267 1.05 -12.03 19.20
C ARG A 267 0.79 -12.90 17.95
N GLU A 268 0.85 -12.31 16.76
CA GLU A 268 0.79 -13.00 15.47
C GLU A 268 2.16 -13.56 15.06
N LYS A 269 3.24 -12.99 15.60
CA LYS A 269 4.65 -13.36 15.37
C LYS A 269 5.45 -13.22 16.67
N GLN A 270 6.62 -13.85 16.70
CA GLN A 270 7.62 -13.71 17.75
C GLN A 270 8.83 -12.93 17.28
N ILE A 271 9.71 -12.55 18.21
CA ILE A 271 11.00 -11.92 17.91
C ILE A 271 11.86 -12.90 17.10
N GLY A 272 12.37 -12.46 15.95
CA GLY A 272 13.25 -13.26 15.10
C GLY A 272 14.65 -13.46 15.71
N GLU A 273 15.21 -14.65 15.50
CA GLU A 273 16.60 -14.99 15.82
C GLU A 273 17.28 -15.58 14.58
N TRP A 274 18.58 -15.30 14.41
CA TRP A 274 19.36 -15.83 13.29
C TRP A 274 20.74 -16.30 13.75
N LYS A 275 21.48 -16.99 12.88
CA LYS A 275 22.86 -17.40 13.15
C LYS A 275 23.85 -16.46 12.48
N ASP A 276 24.88 -16.04 13.20
CA ASP A 276 26.01 -15.33 12.59
C ASP A 276 26.92 -16.28 11.79
N GLU A 277 27.95 -15.71 11.14
CA GLU A 277 28.96 -16.46 10.36
C GLU A 277 29.69 -17.54 11.16
N ARG A 278 29.62 -17.50 12.50
CA ARG A 278 30.23 -18.47 13.42
C ARG A 278 29.20 -19.42 14.04
N GLY A 279 27.96 -19.43 13.54
CA GLY A 279 26.89 -20.31 14.01
C GLY A 279 26.26 -19.91 15.35
N ARG A 280 26.53 -18.71 15.88
CA ARG A 280 25.99 -18.25 17.17
C ARG A 280 24.64 -17.59 16.97
N SER A 281 23.69 -17.83 17.88
CA SER A 281 22.40 -17.09 17.87
C SER A 281 22.63 -15.60 18.07
N CYS A 282 21.97 -14.82 17.22
CA CYS A 282 21.85 -13.38 17.27
C CYS A 282 20.37 -13.00 17.33
N CYS A 283 20.10 -11.88 17.99
CA CYS A 283 18.81 -11.23 18.08
C CYS A 283 19.03 -9.74 17.84
N ILE A 284 18.00 -9.03 17.38
CA ILE A 284 18.08 -7.57 17.24
C ILE A 284 18.11 -6.88 18.62
N HIS A 285 17.53 -7.53 19.63
CA HIS A 285 17.56 -7.08 21.02
C HIS A 285 18.74 -7.73 21.74
N HIS A 286 19.52 -6.93 22.46
CA HIS A 286 20.66 -7.46 23.23
C HIS A 286 20.23 -8.38 24.38
N ASP A 287 19.09 -8.06 25.01
CA ASP A 287 18.45 -8.83 26.07
C ASP A 287 17.01 -9.11 25.66
N ARG A 288 16.81 -10.27 25.04
CA ARG A 288 15.51 -10.68 24.51
C ARG A 288 14.44 -10.79 25.60
N ALA A 289 14.79 -11.33 26.77
CA ALA A 289 13.82 -11.53 27.85
C ALA A 289 13.27 -10.19 28.33
N LYS A 290 14.15 -9.20 28.56
CA LYS A 290 13.71 -7.84 28.91
C LYS A 290 12.96 -7.15 27.77
N ALA A 291 13.34 -7.40 26.51
CA ALA A 291 12.58 -6.86 25.38
C ALA A 291 11.14 -7.42 25.34
N GLU A 292 10.95 -8.70 25.63
CA GLU A 292 9.62 -9.31 25.74
C GLU A 292 8.78 -8.71 26.90
N GLU A 293 9.40 -8.43 28.04
CA GLU A 293 8.76 -7.71 29.16
C GLU A 293 8.34 -6.28 28.75
N THR A 294 9.22 -5.54 28.09
CA THR A 294 8.93 -4.19 27.58
C THR A 294 7.80 -4.22 26.54
N ILE A 295 7.80 -5.21 25.65
CA ILE A 295 6.73 -5.43 24.66
C ILE A 295 5.39 -5.70 25.35
N GLU A 296 5.37 -6.47 26.44
CA GLU A 296 4.14 -6.73 27.20
C GLU A 296 3.60 -5.45 27.84
N MET A 297 4.47 -4.63 28.44
CA MET A 297 4.09 -3.33 28.98
C MET A 297 3.48 -2.43 27.89
N ILE A 298 4.05 -2.41 26.67
CA ILE A 298 3.51 -1.66 25.54
C ILE A 298 2.11 -2.17 25.14
N ARG A 299 1.88 -3.49 25.16
CA ARG A 299 0.55 -4.08 24.90
C ARG A 299 -0.46 -3.62 25.95
N GLU A 300 -0.08 -3.60 27.22
CA GLU A 300 -0.96 -3.11 28.30
C GLU A 300 -1.32 -1.63 28.13
N LEU A 301 -0.38 -0.80 27.67
CA LEU A 301 -0.65 0.61 27.34
C LEU A 301 -1.66 0.74 26.20
N GLU A 302 -1.46 0.02 25.10
CA GLU A 302 -2.37 0.05 23.95
C GLU A 302 -3.78 -0.43 24.36
N ALA A 303 -3.88 -1.48 25.18
CA ALA A 303 -5.14 -1.97 25.72
C ALA A 303 -5.85 -0.95 26.63
N LYS A 304 -5.10 -0.07 27.30
CA LYS A 304 -5.62 1.05 28.10
C LYS A 304 -5.96 2.30 27.28
N GLY A 305 -5.88 2.22 25.95
CA GLY A 305 -6.24 3.30 25.04
C GLY A 305 -5.13 4.33 24.82
N VAL A 306 -3.87 4.00 25.13
CA VAL A 306 -2.72 4.83 24.76
C VAL A 306 -2.43 4.63 23.27
N GLU A 307 -2.36 5.72 22.52
CA GLU A 307 -2.10 5.67 21.08
C GLU A 307 -0.62 5.36 20.79
N LEU A 308 -0.37 4.39 19.92
CA LEU A 308 0.96 4.10 19.37
C LEU A 308 1.08 4.69 17.96
N PRO A 309 2.18 5.38 17.61
CA PRO A 309 2.37 5.96 16.28
C PRO A 309 2.19 4.94 15.14
N PRO A 310 1.60 5.37 14.01
CA PRO A 310 1.24 4.49 12.90
C PRO A 310 2.44 3.88 12.13
N SER A 311 3.67 4.25 12.47
CA SER A 311 4.89 3.69 11.87
C SER A 311 5.16 2.23 12.21
N MET A 312 4.36 1.69 13.11
CA MET A 312 4.33 0.28 13.47
C MET A 312 3.32 -0.53 12.62
N SER A 313 2.56 0.08 11.69
CA SER A 313 1.34 -0.51 11.13
C SER A 313 1.34 -0.88 9.64
N HIS A 314 0.68 -2.01 9.32
CA HIS A 314 0.09 -2.32 8.02
C HIS A 314 -0.78 -1.17 7.45
N GLN A 315 -1.35 -0.31 8.31
CA GLN A 315 -2.26 0.77 7.92
C GLN A 315 -1.59 1.85 7.06
N THR A 316 -0.29 2.11 7.19
CA THR A 316 0.39 3.09 6.30
C THR A 316 0.58 2.58 4.87
N GLN A 317 0.87 1.28 4.69
CA GLN A 317 1.01 0.69 3.36
C GLN A 317 -0.35 0.46 2.70
N GLU A 318 -1.35 -0.01 3.45
CA GLU A 318 -2.71 -0.19 2.93
C GLU A 318 -3.32 1.16 2.55
N GLN A 319 -3.19 2.18 3.40
CA GLN A 319 -3.66 3.53 3.06
C GLN A 319 -2.89 4.13 1.88
N ALA A 320 -1.57 3.91 1.78
CA ALA A 320 -0.79 4.36 0.62
C ALA A 320 -1.21 3.63 -0.67
N ALA A 321 -1.44 2.32 -0.61
CA ALA A 321 -1.93 1.53 -1.72
C ALA A 321 -3.36 1.94 -2.12
N ARG A 322 -4.22 2.23 -1.15
CA ARG A 322 -5.58 2.77 -1.36
C ARG A 322 -5.55 4.16 -2.00
N ASN A 323 -4.68 5.03 -1.52
CA ASN A 323 -4.49 6.37 -2.11
C ASN A 323 -3.97 6.27 -3.54
N ARG A 324 -2.99 5.39 -3.79
CA ARG A 324 -2.47 5.09 -5.14
C ARG A 324 -3.57 4.57 -6.06
N PHE A 325 -4.40 3.64 -5.60
CA PHE A 325 -5.54 3.14 -6.35
C PHE A 325 -6.49 4.28 -6.71
N ASN A 326 -6.89 5.08 -5.73
CA ASN A 326 -7.84 6.17 -5.95
C ASN A 326 -7.29 7.20 -6.93
N ALA A 327 -5.99 7.50 -6.87
CA ALA A 327 -5.34 8.43 -7.79
C ALA A 327 -5.25 7.89 -9.24
N LEU A 328 -5.04 6.58 -9.42
CA LEU A 328 -4.79 5.99 -10.74
C LEU A 328 -6.05 5.46 -11.42
N LEU A 329 -6.98 4.88 -10.66
CA LEU A 329 -8.15 4.18 -11.19
C LEU A 329 -9.47 4.83 -10.78
N GLY A 330 -9.45 5.74 -9.79
CA GLY A 330 -10.63 6.40 -9.24
C GLY A 330 -11.31 5.55 -8.15
N PRO A 331 -11.85 6.18 -7.09
CA PRO A 331 -12.41 5.45 -5.95
C PRO A 331 -13.61 4.56 -6.31
N ALA A 332 -14.39 4.95 -7.32
CA ALA A 332 -15.57 4.21 -7.77
C ALA A 332 -15.24 2.86 -8.43
N ALA A 333 -13.99 2.63 -8.85
CA ALA A 333 -13.55 1.36 -9.42
C ALA A 333 -13.20 0.32 -8.33
N PHE A 334 -13.16 0.73 -7.06
CA PHE A 334 -12.74 -0.16 -5.98
C PHE A 334 -13.89 -1.03 -5.47
N HIS A 335 -13.91 -2.28 -5.92
CA HIS A 335 -14.86 -3.30 -5.48
C HIS A 335 -14.17 -4.33 -4.56
N GLU A 336 -14.95 -5.28 -4.04
CA GLU A 336 -14.50 -6.33 -3.12
C GLU A 336 -13.27 -7.09 -3.60
N GLY A 337 -13.23 -7.54 -4.86
CA GLY A 337 -12.06 -8.19 -5.43
C GLY A 337 -10.74 -7.40 -5.29
N TRP A 338 -10.76 -6.07 -5.42
CA TRP A 338 -9.59 -5.22 -5.18
C TRP A 338 -9.25 -5.10 -3.70
N SER A 339 -10.27 -5.00 -2.84
CA SER A 339 -10.10 -4.97 -1.39
C SER A 339 -9.47 -6.25 -0.85
N SER A 340 -10.01 -7.40 -1.28
CA SER A 340 -9.51 -8.72 -0.91
C SER A 340 -8.11 -8.96 -1.47
N LEU A 341 -7.82 -8.48 -2.69
CA LEU A 341 -6.48 -8.56 -3.25
C LEU A 341 -5.47 -7.71 -2.48
N LEU A 342 -5.85 -6.49 -2.06
CA LEU A 342 -5.01 -5.63 -1.22
C LEU A 342 -4.69 -6.29 0.12
N ASN A 343 -5.70 -6.90 0.75
CA ASN A 343 -5.54 -7.60 2.03
C ASN A 343 -4.70 -8.88 1.90
N LEU A 344 -4.88 -9.62 0.81
CA LEU A 344 -4.18 -10.87 0.56
C LEU A 344 -2.72 -10.65 0.15
N SER A 345 -2.47 -9.71 -0.75
CA SER A 345 -1.13 -9.46 -1.30
C SER A 345 -0.99 -8.00 -1.78
N PRO A 346 -0.50 -7.09 -0.92
CA PRO A 346 -0.27 -5.69 -1.29
C PRO A 346 0.68 -5.50 -2.47
N SER A 347 1.66 -6.38 -2.65
CA SER A 347 2.60 -6.32 -3.78
C SER A 347 1.90 -6.67 -5.09
N PHE A 348 1.10 -7.74 -5.10
CA PHE A 348 0.33 -8.12 -6.28
C PHE A 348 -0.75 -7.06 -6.58
N PHE A 349 -1.44 -6.56 -5.56
CA PHE A 349 -2.35 -5.42 -5.71
C PHE A 349 -1.70 -4.22 -6.41
N ASN A 350 -0.53 -3.78 -5.95
CA ASN A 350 0.16 -2.64 -6.53
C ASN A 350 0.61 -2.87 -7.98
N ALA A 351 1.02 -4.09 -8.32
CA ALA A 351 1.35 -4.49 -9.69
C ALA A 351 0.09 -4.47 -10.58
N SER A 352 -1.02 -5.05 -10.11
CA SER A 352 -2.32 -5.07 -10.80
C SER A 352 -2.87 -3.67 -11.04
N VAL A 353 -2.78 -2.78 -10.03
CA VAL A 353 -3.15 -1.36 -10.19
C VAL A 353 -2.28 -0.66 -11.23
N SER A 354 -0.98 -0.98 -11.26
CA SER A 354 -0.07 -0.38 -12.23
C SER A 354 -0.43 -0.81 -13.66
N LEU A 355 -0.70 -2.10 -13.88
CA LEU A 355 -1.17 -2.65 -15.16
C LEU A 355 -2.49 -2.02 -15.59
N ALA A 356 -3.51 -2.04 -14.72
CA ALA A 356 -4.83 -1.48 -15.00
C ALA A 356 -4.82 0.03 -15.25
N SER A 357 -3.79 0.76 -14.76
CA SER A 357 -3.68 2.21 -14.97
C SER A 357 -3.17 2.61 -16.35
N VAL A 358 -2.60 1.70 -17.13
CA VAL A 358 -1.94 2.05 -18.39
C VAL A 358 -2.91 2.64 -19.42
N PRO A 359 -4.07 2.00 -19.72
CA PRO A 359 -5.04 2.58 -20.65
C PRO A 359 -5.54 3.96 -20.19
N LYS A 360 -5.79 4.12 -18.88
CA LYS A 360 -6.25 5.41 -18.32
C LYS A 360 -5.22 6.53 -18.44
N LYS A 361 -3.93 6.22 -18.39
CA LYS A 361 -2.85 7.21 -18.55
C LYS A 361 -2.64 7.61 -20.00
N LYS A 362 -2.73 6.66 -20.93
CA LYS A 362 -2.58 6.92 -22.36
C LYS A 362 -3.77 7.66 -22.93
N SER A 363 -4.97 7.22 -22.55
CA SER A 363 -6.24 7.87 -22.87
C SER A 363 -6.43 8.15 -24.36
N HIS A 364 -6.01 7.21 -25.23
CA HIS A 364 -6.30 7.29 -26.66
C HIS A 364 -7.79 7.12 -26.93
N LEU A 365 -8.49 6.32 -26.11
CA LEU A 365 -9.94 6.29 -26.02
C LEU A 365 -10.41 7.18 -24.87
N SER A 366 -11.61 7.75 -25.02
CA SER A 366 -12.27 8.46 -23.92
C SER A 366 -12.62 7.50 -22.77
N SER A 367 -12.75 8.02 -21.54
CA SER A 367 -13.18 7.22 -20.38
C SER A 367 -14.49 6.45 -20.63
N LYS A 368 -15.43 7.06 -21.35
CA LYS A 368 -16.68 6.42 -21.79
C LYS A 368 -16.39 5.20 -22.68
N ASN A 369 -15.57 5.37 -23.72
CA ASN A 369 -15.25 4.30 -24.66
C ASN A 369 -14.41 3.20 -24.01
N GLN A 370 -13.46 3.54 -23.13
CA GLN A 370 -12.73 2.53 -22.34
C GLN A 370 -13.68 1.66 -21.51
N ALA A 371 -14.70 2.26 -20.88
CA ALA A 371 -15.70 1.51 -20.13
C ALA A 371 -16.56 0.61 -21.02
N LEU A 372 -16.96 1.09 -22.21
CA LEU A 372 -17.72 0.30 -23.19
C LEU A 372 -16.88 -0.88 -23.76
N ILE A 373 -15.58 -0.69 -23.98
CA ILE A 373 -14.67 -1.78 -24.38
C ILE A 373 -14.51 -2.81 -23.26
N GLY A 374 -14.31 -2.37 -22.01
CA GLY A 374 -14.26 -3.27 -20.86
C GLY A 374 -15.55 -4.08 -20.70
N LEU A 375 -16.71 -3.43 -20.92
CA LEU A 375 -18.00 -4.11 -20.95
C LEU A 375 -18.06 -5.19 -22.04
N ALA A 376 -17.60 -4.89 -23.26
CA ALA A 376 -17.62 -5.85 -24.36
C ALA A 376 -16.85 -7.14 -24.05
N VAL A 377 -15.71 -7.01 -23.36
CA VAL A 377 -14.89 -8.14 -22.88
C VAL A 377 -15.63 -8.91 -21.80
N ASP A 378 -16.14 -8.22 -20.78
CA ASP A 378 -16.78 -8.87 -19.62
C ASP A 378 -18.15 -9.49 -19.91
N SER A 379 -18.87 -8.96 -20.90
CA SER A 379 -20.17 -9.51 -21.33
C SER A 379 -20.06 -10.53 -22.45
N ALA A 380 -18.85 -10.81 -22.99
CA ALA A 380 -18.67 -11.82 -24.00
C ALA A 380 -19.06 -13.21 -23.47
N ALA A 381 -19.77 -14.00 -24.27
CA ALA A 381 -20.28 -15.32 -23.86
C ALA A 381 -19.17 -16.32 -23.44
N THR A 382 -17.94 -16.09 -23.91
CA THR A 382 -16.74 -16.88 -23.56
C THR A 382 -16.15 -16.52 -22.20
N HIS A 383 -16.64 -15.48 -21.52
CA HIS A 383 -16.08 -14.98 -20.26
C HIS A 383 -17.14 -14.68 -19.19
N LEU A 384 -18.18 -13.89 -19.51
CA LEU A 384 -19.35 -13.62 -18.65
C LEU A 384 -19.02 -13.26 -17.20
N PHE A 385 -18.16 -12.27 -16.99
CA PHE A 385 -17.72 -11.86 -15.66
C PHE A 385 -18.64 -10.78 -15.04
N ILE A 386 -19.66 -11.23 -14.31
CA ILE A 386 -20.73 -10.36 -13.74
C ILE A 386 -20.22 -9.15 -12.94
N PRO A 387 -19.21 -9.27 -12.03
CA PRO A 387 -18.70 -8.10 -11.31
C PRO A 387 -18.13 -7.03 -12.24
N GLY A 388 -17.42 -7.46 -13.29
CA GLY A 388 -16.89 -6.59 -14.33
C GLY A 388 -17.98 -5.93 -15.16
N ILE A 389 -18.99 -6.69 -15.60
CA ILE A 389 -20.18 -6.16 -16.30
C ILE A 389 -20.82 -5.03 -15.47
N LYS A 390 -21.08 -5.27 -14.18
CA LYS A 390 -21.66 -4.26 -13.28
C LYS A 390 -20.78 -3.01 -13.19
N SER A 391 -19.47 -3.20 -13.01
CA SER A 391 -18.50 -2.11 -12.88
C SER A 391 -18.42 -1.25 -14.16
N HIS A 392 -18.33 -1.90 -15.33
CA HIS A 392 -18.18 -1.22 -16.61
C HIS A 392 -19.48 -0.55 -17.07
N VAL A 393 -20.65 -1.13 -16.83
CA VAL A 393 -21.94 -0.45 -17.06
C VAL A 393 -22.03 0.82 -16.19
N ALA A 394 -21.75 0.70 -14.89
CA ALA A 394 -21.80 1.85 -13.99
C ALA A 394 -20.78 2.94 -14.37
N ALA A 395 -19.61 2.54 -14.87
CA ALA A 395 -18.60 3.47 -15.38
C ALA A 395 -19.04 4.16 -16.67
N ALA A 396 -19.54 3.42 -17.66
CA ALA A 396 -20.00 3.99 -18.92
C ALA A 396 -21.10 5.03 -18.69
N LEU A 397 -22.12 4.70 -17.90
CA LEU A 397 -23.23 5.62 -17.59
C LEU A 397 -22.76 6.90 -16.87
N ARG A 398 -21.82 6.77 -15.93
CA ARG A 398 -21.24 7.92 -15.20
C ARG A 398 -20.43 8.83 -16.11
N GLU A 399 -19.77 8.28 -17.12
CA GLU A 399 -19.02 9.03 -18.15
C GLU A 399 -19.93 9.52 -19.29
N GLY A 400 -21.26 9.43 -19.13
CA GLY A 400 -22.24 9.98 -20.05
C GLY A 400 -22.67 9.05 -21.18
N ALA A 401 -22.41 7.74 -21.09
CA ALA A 401 -23.02 6.78 -22.02
C ALA A 401 -24.53 6.70 -21.79
N SER A 402 -25.29 6.60 -22.89
CA SER A 402 -26.70 6.27 -22.80
C SER A 402 -26.91 4.78 -22.51
N VAL A 403 -28.10 4.43 -22.01
CA VAL A 403 -28.51 3.02 -21.87
C VAL A 403 -28.54 2.33 -23.24
N ALA A 404 -28.86 3.07 -24.31
CA ALA A 404 -28.87 2.55 -25.66
C ALA A 404 -27.46 2.21 -26.16
N GLU A 405 -26.44 3.03 -25.89
CA GLU A 405 -25.04 2.71 -26.20
C GLU A 405 -24.58 1.45 -25.44
N VAL A 406 -24.92 1.33 -24.16
CA VAL A 406 -24.61 0.14 -23.34
C VAL A 406 -25.29 -1.10 -23.90
N ALA A 407 -26.58 -1.03 -24.24
CA ALA A 407 -27.32 -2.14 -24.83
C ALA A 407 -26.75 -2.55 -26.18
N GLU A 408 -26.36 -1.58 -27.02
CA GLU A 408 -25.76 -1.84 -28.34
C GLU A 408 -24.41 -2.56 -28.22
N VAL A 409 -23.59 -2.28 -27.19
CA VAL A 409 -22.39 -3.09 -26.90
C VAL A 409 -22.75 -4.55 -26.62
N ILE A 410 -23.82 -4.82 -25.86
CA ILE A 410 -24.28 -6.19 -25.58
C ILE A 410 -24.79 -6.88 -26.84
N GLU A 411 -25.55 -6.16 -27.68
CA GLU A 411 -26.03 -6.66 -28.98
C GLU A 411 -24.84 -7.05 -29.88
N LEU A 412 -23.81 -6.19 -29.97
CA LEU A 412 -22.57 -6.46 -30.72
C LEU A 412 -21.81 -7.67 -30.17
N SER A 413 -21.56 -7.73 -28.85
CA SER A 413 -20.85 -8.84 -28.20
C SER A 413 -21.57 -10.17 -28.33
N SER A 414 -22.90 -10.15 -28.44
CA SER A 414 -23.72 -11.35 -28.60
C SER A 414 -23.60 -11.98 -30.01
N THR A 415 -23.03 -11.26 -30.98
CA THR A 415 -22.73 -11.82 -32.31
C THR A 415 -21.59 -12.85 -32.30
N LEU A 416 -20.78 -12.90 -31.23
CA LEU A 416 -19.65 -13.84 -31.07
C LEU A 416 -20.04 -15.29 -31.35
N GLY A 417 -21.28 -15.70 -30.99
CA GLY A 417 -21.75 -17.07 -31.17
C GLY A 417 -21.70 -17.58 -32.61
N ILE A 418 -21.71 -16.69 -33.60
CA ILE A 418 -21.64 -17.08 -35.02
C ILE A 418 -20.32 -17.79 -35.38
N HIS A 419 -19.26 -17.60 -34.59
CA HIS A 419 -17.99 -18.24 -34.84
C HIS A 419 -18.06 -19.77 -34.81
N ALA A 420 -19.08 -20.35 -34.16
CA ALA A 420 -19.40 -21.77 -34.29
C ALA A 420 -19.68 -22.15 -35.76
N CYS A 421 -20.43 -21.35 -36.50
CA CYS A 421 -20.70 -21.55 -37.93
C CYS A 421 -19.48 -21.17 -38.78
N ASN A 422 -18.81 -20.06 -38.51
CA ASN A 422 -17.65 -19.61 -39.30
C ASN A 422 -16.49 -20.63 -39.28
N VAL A 423 -16.37 -21.42 -38.21
CA VAL A 423 -15.38 -22.51 -38.10
C VAL A 423 -16.00 -23.85 -38.49
N GLY A 424 -17.19 -24.16 -37.99
CA GLY A 424 -17.82 -25.48 -38.13
C GLY A 424 -18.33 -25.77 -39.53
N VAL A 425 -18.85 -24.78 -40.26
CA VAL A 425 -19.35 -25.00 -41.62
C VAL A 425 -18.23 -25.35 -42.60
N PRO A 426 -17.10 -24.63 -42.67
CA PRO A 426 -15.99 -25.03 -43.51
C PRO A 426 -15.47 -26.45 -43.18
N LEU A 427 -15.39 -26.81 -41.89
CA LEU A 427 -14.99 -28.16 -41.47
C LEU A 427 -16.02 -29.22 -41.88
N LEU A 428 -17.31 -28.92 -41.77
CA LEU A 428 -18.36 -29.82 -42.26
C LEU A 428 -18.21 -30.06 -43.76
N VAL A 429 -17.95 -29.00 -44.53
CA VAL A 429 -17.69 -29.10 -45.96
C VAL A 429 -16.44 -29.94 -46.27
N GLU A 430 -15.37 -29.80 -45.49
CA GLU A 430 -14.18 -30.64 -45.60
C GLU A 430 -14.52 -32.12 -45.38
N VAL A 431 -15.21 -32.45 -44.29
CA VAL A 431 -15.65 -33.83 -43.98
C VAL A 431 -16.56 -34.40 -45.06
N LEU A 432 -17.49 -33.59 -45.60
CA LEU A 432 -18.34 -34.00 -46.71
C LEU A 432 -17.53 -34.32 -47.97
N LYS A 433 -16.48 -33.53 -48.26
CA LYS A 433 -15.59 -33.78 -49.40
C LYS A 433 -14.78 -35.05 -49.21
N GLU A 434 -14.21 -35.27 -48.03
CA GLU A 434 -13.46 -36.48 -47.69
C GLU A 434 -14.33 -37.74 -47.78
N GLY A 435 -15.58 -37.64 -47.35
CA GLY A 435 -16.55 -38.74 -47.42
C GLY A 435 -17.20 -38.96 -48.79
N GLY A 436 -16.90 -38.13 -49.79
CA GLY A 436 -17.58 -38.17 -51.10
C GLY A 436 -19.06 -37.79 -51.05
N LEU A 437 -19.50 -37.11 -50.00
CA LEU A 437 -20.87 -36.65 -49.76
C LEU A 437 -21.09 -35.19 -50.19
N TYR A 438 -20.04 -34.49 -50.61
CA TYR A 438 -20.12 -33.14 -51.16
C TYR A 438 -20.61 -33.20 -52.62
N VAL A 439 -21.91 -33.45 -52.79
CA VAL A 439 -22.58 -33.63 -54.10
C VAL A 439 -23.46 -32.44 -54.48
N ASP A 440 -23.82 -32.37 -55.77
CA ASP A 440 -24.62 -31.38 -56.52
C ASP A 440 -25.29 -30.23 -55.73
N GLU A 441 -26.09 -30.47 -54.69
CA GLU A 441 -26.76 -29.39 -53.92
C GLU A 441 -25.79 -28.43 -53.22
N THR A 442 -24.60 -28.89 -52.83
CA THR A 442 -23.58 -28.05 -52.20
C THR A 442 -22.72 -27.27 -53.20
N THR A 443 -22.75 -27.64 -54.50
CA THR A 443 -21.97 -27.01 -55.57
C THR A 443 -22.81 -26.18 -56.55
N LYS A 444 -24.14 -26.31 -56.54
CA LYS A 444 -25.09 -25.51 -57.34
C LYS A 444 -24.88 -24.00 -57.17
N ASP A 445 -25.03 -23.22 -58.23
CA ASP A 445 -25.05 -21.76 -58.11
C ASP A 445 -26.14 -21.29 -57.15
N PHE A 446 -25.92 -20.13 -56.53
CA PHE A 446 -26.90 -19.54 -55.62
C PHE A 446 -28.23 -19.32 -56.34
N ASN A 447 -29.32 -19.72 -55.69
CA ASN A 447 -30.65 -19.36 -56.15
C ASN A 447 -30.93 -17.86 -55.91
N HIS A 448 -32.04 -17.36 -56.45
CA HIS A 448 -32.43 -15.95 -56.30
C HIS A 448 -32.59 -15.48 -54.85
N ARG A 449 -32.90 -16.37 -53.90
CA ARG A 449 -32.96 -16.01 -52.47
C ARG A 449 -31.55 -15.84 -51.91
N GLN A 450 -30.66 -16.79 -52.18
CA GLN A 450 -29.28 -16.75 -51.70
C GLN A 450 -28.52 -15.55 -52.27
N GLU A 451 -28.64 -15.24 -53.57
CA GLU A 451 -28.00 -14.04 -54.13
C GLU A 451 -28.50 -12.76 -53.46
N ARG A 452 -29.80 -12.64 -53.19
CA ARG A 452 -30.34 -11.49 -52.43
C ARG A 452 -29.78 -11.42 -51.01
N LEU A 453 -29.69 -12.54 -50.30
CA LEU A 453 -29.14 -12.57 -48.94
C LEU A 453 -27.65 -12.18 -48.92
N LYS A 454 -26.87 -12.62 -49.92
CA LYS A 454 -25.48 -12.23 -50.11
C LYS A 454 -25.33 -10.73 -50.38
N GLU A 455 -26.15 -10.19 -51.28
CA GLU A 455 -26.19 -8.75 -51.59
C GLU A 455 -26.55 -7.93 -50.33
N ASP A 456 -27.59 -8.34 -49.61
CA ASP A 456 -28.05 -7.68 -48.39
C ASP A 456 -26.98 -7.72 -47.28
N PHE A 457 -26.32 -8.86 -47.10
CA PHE A 457 -25.22 -8.99 -46.14
C PHE A 457 -24.08 -8.05 -46.51
N THR A 458 -23.64 -8.08 -47.77
CA THR A 458 -22.52 -7.26 -48.25
C THR A 458 -22.82 -5.78 -48.08
N LYS A 459 -24.06 -5.36 -48.37
CA LYS A 459 -24.51 -3.98 -48.22
C LYS A 459 -24.59 -3.52 -46.77
N LYS A 460 -25.14 -4.36 -45.86
CA LYS A 460 -25.34 -4.00 -44.45
C LYS A 460 -24.05 -4.08 -43.63
N ARG A 461 -23.19 -5.06 -43.92
CA ARG A 461 -21.96 -5.33 -43.15
C ARG A 461 -20.70 -4.74 -43.77
N GLY A 462 -20.74 -4.35 -45.05
CA GLY A 462 -19.64 -3.70 -45.75
C GLY A 462 -18.51 -4.65 -46.21
N TYR A 463 -18.71 -5.98 -46.10
CA TYR A 463 -17.75 -6.98 -46.57
C TYR A 463 -18.45 -8.29 -46.97
N TRP A 464 -17.77 -9.10 -47.77
CA TRP A 464 -18.10 -10.49 -48.05
C TRP A 464 -16.84 -11.35 -47.93
N HIS A 465 -16.97 -12.56 -47.40
CA HIS A 465 -15.86 -13.50 -47.24
C HIS A 465 -16.30 -14.90 -47.66
N THR A 466 -15.40 -15.68 -48.24
CA THR A 466 -15.69 -17.01 -48.83
C THR A 466 -16.27 -18.01 -47.84
N PHE A 467 -15.88 -17.99 -46.56
CA PHE A 467 -16.50 -18.87 -45.54
C PHE A 467 -18.01 -18.66 -45.35
N TRP A 468 -18.57 -17.50 -45.75
CA TRP A 468 -20.03 -17.29 -45.74
C TRP A 468 -20.73 -18.02 -46.88
N GLU A 469 -20.01 -18.40 -47.95
CA GLU A 469 -20.60 -19.03 -49.12
C GLU A 469 -21.13 -20.42 -48.78
N ASP A 470 -20.30 -21.25 -48.16
CA ASP A 470 -20.71 -22.58 -47.72
C ASP A 470 -21.84 -22.51 -46.68
N PHE A 471 -21.84 -21.50 -45.81
CA PHE A 471 -22.90 -21.33 -44.83
C PHE A 471 -24.23 -20.95 -45.48
N LEU A 472 -24.22 -19.97 -46.38
CA LEU A 472 -25.42 -19.57 -47.13
C LEU A 472 -25.92 -20.69 -48.07
N ARG A 473 -25.04 -21.56 -48.55
CA ARG A 473 -25.41 -22.76 -49.32
C ARG A 473 -26.14 -23.78 -48.47
N LEU A 474 -25.58 -24.08 -47.30
CA LEU A 474 -26.07 -25.17 -46.44
C LEU A 474 -27.30 -24.78 -45.62
N ASP A 475 -27.42 -23.54 -45.18
CA ASP A 475 -28.54 -23.09 -44.32
C ASP A 475 -28.90 -21.61 -44.55
N PRO A 476 -29.61 -21.30 -45.66
CA PRO A 476 -30.01 -19.94 -45.97
C PRO A 476 -31.03 -19.36 -44.98
N GLU A 477 -31.86 -20.20 -44.32
CA GLU A 477 -32.77 -19.79 -43.24
C GLU A 477 -32.00 -19.25 -42.03
N PHE A 478 -31.01 -20.02 -41.54
CA PHE A 478 -30.21 -19.57 -40.41
C PHE A 478 -29.36 -18.35 -40.79
N PHE A 479 -28.78 -18.34 -42.00
CA PHE A 479 -28.02 -17.19 -42.48
C PHE A 479 -28.86 -15.91 -42.48
N GLU A 480 -30.11 -15.96 -42.97
CA GLU A 480 -31.04 -14.83 -42.98
C GLU A 480 -31.36 -14.34 -41.56
N ALA A 481 -31.65 -15.27 -40.64
CA ALA A 481 -31.90 -14.93 -39.23
C ALA A 481 -30.67 -14.30 -38.56
N TYR A 482 -29.46 -14.80 -38.83
CA TYR A 482 -28.23 -14.21 -38.33
C TYR A 482 -27.96 -12.83 -38.95
N LEU A 483 -28.24 -12.66 -40.24
CA LEU A 483 -28.12 -11.38 -40.91
C LEU A 483 -29.04 -10.34 -40.25
N GLU A 484 -30.28 -10.69 -39.94
CA GLU A 484 -31.21 -9.83 -39.19
C GLU A 484 -30.63 -9.47 -37.82
N PHE A 485 -30.27 -10.48 -37.03
CA PHE A 485 -29.72 -10.31 -35.68
C PHE A 485 -28.48 -9.41 -35.64
N SER A 486 -27.49 -9.70 -36.49
CA SER A 486 -26.21 -9.00 -36.51
C SER A 486 -26.26 -7.62 -37.18
N SER A 487 -27.28 -7.34 -37.99
CA SER A 487 -27.49 -6.02 -38.59
C SER A 487 -28.15 -5.05 -37.64
N LEU A 488 -28.81 -5.51 -36.56
CA LEU A 488 -29.59 -4.66 -35.67
C LEU A 488 -28.80 -3.46 -35.13
N PRO A 489 -27.57 -3.59 -34.58
CA PRO A 489 -26.77 -2.45 -34.13
C PRO A 489 -26.46 -1.42 -35.24
N TRP A 490 -26.47 -1.84 -36.50
CA TRP A 490 -26.12 -1.02 -37.65
C TRP A 490 -27.29 -0.25 -38.24
N ILE A 491 -28.52 -0.74 -38.06
CA ILE A 491 -29.72 -0.21 -38.72
C ILE A 491 -30.78 0.33 -37.77
N LYS A 492 -30.77 -0.08 -36.50
CA LYS A 492 -31.75 0.32 -35.49
C LYS A 492 -31.72 1.83 -35.29
N GLU A 493 -32.89 2.47 -35.34
CA GLU A 493 -33.01 3.89 -34.99
C GLU A 493 -33.26 4.05 -33.49
N ALA A 494 -32.37 4.76 -32.81
CA ALA A 494 -32.51 5.16 -31.42
C ALA A 494 -31.86 6.54 -31.24
N ASP A 495 -32.49 7.40 -30.43
CA ASP A 495 -32.04 8.79 -30.20
C ASP A 495 -31.87 9.62 -31.50
N GLY A 496 -32.68 9.36 -32.51
CA GLY A 496 -32.64 10.08 -33.80
C GLY A 496 -31.44 9.75 -34.69
N LYS A 497 -30.69 8.67 -34.39
CA LYS A 497 -29.54 8.19 -35.17
C LYS A 497 -29.76 6.73 -35.60
N LYS A 498 -29.22 6.36 -36.77
CA LYS A 498 -29.10 4.96 -37.23
C LYS A 498 -27.89 4.31 -36.55
N GLY A 499 -28.16 3.47 -35.56
CA GLY A 499 -27.18 3.03 -34.57
C GLY A 499 -26.77 4.16 -33.63
N VAL A 500 -26.63 3.86 -32.34
CA VAL A 500 -26.25 4.85 -31.33
C VAL A 500 -24.74 4.98 -31.25
N LEU A 501 -24.00 3.88 -31.46
CA LEU A 501 -22.54 3.88 -31.56
C LEU A 501 -22.07 4.23 -32.98
N GLU A 502 -21.00 5.01 -33.09
CA GLU A 502 -20.34 5.27 -34.38
C GLU A 502 -19.71 3.98 -34.96
N PRO A 503 -19.61 3.83 -36.30
CA PRO A 503 -19.04 2.65 -36.94
C PRO A 503 -17.67 2.24 -36.40
N LYS A 504 -16.78 3.20 -36.16
CA LYS A 504 -15.47 2.97 -35.56
C LYS A 504 -15.59 2.24 -34.22
N MET A 505 -16.48 2.71 -33.34
CA MET A 505 -16.67 2.14 -32.00
C MET A 505 -17.26 0.73 -32.05
N LYS A 506 -18.16 0.45 -33.01
CA LYS A 506 -18.69 -0.91 -33.24
C LYS A 506 -17.60 -1.90 -33.59
N GLU A 507 -16.70 -1.51 -34.49
CA GLU A 507 -15.57 -2.36 -34.88
C GLU A 507 -14.58 -2.56 -33.72
N LEU A 508 -14.34 -1.54 -32.89
CA LEU A 508 -13.51 -1.68 -31.70
C LEU A 508 -14.13 -2.63 -30.65
N VAL A 509 -15.46 -2.66 -30.52
CA VAL A 509 -16.18 -3.65 -29.68
C VAL A 509 -15.94 -5.07 -30.20
N TYR A 510 -16.03 -5.30 -31.51
CA TYR A 510 -15.71 -6.61 -32.10
C TYR A 510 -14.24 -7.00 -31.84
N CYS A 511 -13.29 -6.07 -32.02
CA CYS A 511 -11.90 -6.31 -31.67
C CYS A 511 -11.71 -6.68 -30.19
N ALA A 512 -12.50 -6.11 -29.28
CA ALA A 512 -12.36 -6.34 -27.84
C ALA A 512 -12.63 -7.80 -27.47
N PHE A 513 -13.76 -8.37 -27.88
CA PHE A 513 -14.06 -9.77 -27.55
C PHE A 513 -13.25 -10.76 -28.39
N ASP A 514 -12.88 -10.43 -29.63
CA ASP A 514 -12.03 -11.32 -30.46
C ASP A 514 -10.57 -11.39 -29.98
N SER A 515 -10.10 -10.35 -29.28
CA SER A 515 -8.77 -10.33 -28.65
C SER A 515 -8.75 -10.83 -27.21
N ALA A 516 -9.91 -11.01 -26.58
CA ALA A 516 -9.99 -11.56 -25.23
C ALA A 516 -9.34 -12.96 -25.18
N SER A 517 -8.52 -13.22 -24.16
CA SER A 517 -7.81 -14.49 -23.99
C SER A 517 -8.73 -15.71 -23.82
N THR A 518 -10.01 -15.49 -23.56
CA THR A 518 -11.05 -16.52 -23.50
C THR A 518 -11.59 -16.92 -24.88
N HIS A 519 -11.20 -16.21 -25.95
CA HIS A 519 -11.72 -16.43 -27.31
C HIS A 519 -10.62 -16.45 -28.38
N LEU A 520 -9.81 -15.38 -28.47
CA LEU A 520 -8.64 -15.29 -29.38
C LEU A 520 -8.95 -15.62 -30.85
N TYR A 521 -10.08 -15.16 -31.39
CA TYR A 521 -10.49 -15.45 -32.75
C TYR A 521 -9.79 -14.55 -33.78
N LYS A 522 -8.61 -15.01 -34.22
CA LYS A 522 -7.72 -14.30 -35.15
C LYS A 522 -8.37 -13.82 -36.46
N PRO A 523 -9.20 -14.61 -37.17
CA PRO A 523 -9.80 -14.17 -38.44
C PRO A 523 -10.70 -12.94 -38.24
N GLY A 524 -11.60 -12.97 -37.25
CA GLY A 524 -12.46 -11.86 -36.89
C GLY A 524 -11.66 -10.65 -36.41
N LEU A 525 -10.71 -10.84 -35.50
CA LEU A 525 -9.85 -9.77 -35.01
C LEU A 525 -9.16 -9.00 -36.14
N LYS A 526 -8.57 -9.72 -37.11
CA LYS A 526 -7.90 -9.10 -38.25
C LYS A 526 -8.85 -8.30 -39.13
N LEU A 527 -10.05 -8.84 -39.39
CA LEU A 527 -11.08 -8.16 -40.17
C LEU A 527 -11.54 -6.87 -39.47
N HIS A 528 -11.89 -6.96 -38.19
CA HIS A 528 -12.41 -5.84 -37.43
C HIS A 528 -11.35 -4.76 -37.19
N MET A 529 -10.07 -5.12 -37.04
CA MET A 529 -8.98 -4.15 -37.06
C MET A 529 -8.90 -3.39 -38.39
N LYS A 530 -9.03 -4.09 -39.52
CA LYS A 530 -9.04 -3.45 -40.85
C LYS A 530 -10.22 -2.49 -41.01
N ASN A 531 -11.40 -2.90 -40.55
CA ASN A 531 -12.60 -2.06 -40.62
C ASN A 531 -12.48 -0.85 -39.69
N ALA A 532 -12.02 -1.03 -38.45
CA ALA A 532 -11.80 0.07 -37.50
C ALA A 532 -10.85 1.14 -38.09
N LEU A 533 -9.72 0.71 -38.67
CA LEU A 533 -8.80 1.61 -39.37
C LEU A 533 -9.49 2.31 -40.56
N GLY A 534 -10.32 1.59 -41.32
CA GLY A 534 -11.12 2.15 -42.42
C GLY A 534 -12.11 3.23 -41.96
N TYR A 535 -12.63 3.12 -40.74
CA TYR A 535 -13.48 4.14 -40.10
C TYR A 535 -12.69 5.19 -39.29
N GLY A 536 -11.37 5.23 -39.45
CA GLY A 536 -10.51 6.28 -38.88
C GLY A 536 -9.98 5.99 -37.47
N ALA A 537 -10.04 4.74 -37.00
CA ALA A 537 -9.30 4.35 -35.80
C ALA A 537 -7.79 4.49 -36.02
N THR A 538 -7.08 4.87 -34.97
CA THR A 538 -5.62 4.89 -34.94
C THR A 538 -5.07 3.54 -34.47
N PRO A 539 -3.81 3.20 -34.81
CA PRO A 539 -3.15 2.05 -34.22
C PRO A 539 -3.11 2.09 -32.69
N GLN A 540 -3.03 3.29 -32.11
CA GLN A 540 -2.99 3.51 -30.67
C GLN A 540 -4.34 3.21 -29.99
N GLU A 541 -5.47 3.59 -30.61
CA GLU A 541 -6.80 3.22 -30.12
C GLU A 541 -7.00 1.69 -30.14
N ILE A 542 -6.57 1.02 -31.21
CA ILE A 542 -6.64 -0.45 -31.31
C ILE A 542 -5.73 -1.10 -30.25
N LEU A 543 -4.50 -0.59 -30.06
CA LEU A 543 -3.61 -1.10 -29.02
C LEU A 543 -4.20 -0.91 -27.62
N GLU A 544 -4.86 0.22 -27.36
CA GLU A 544 -5.55 0.45 -26.08
C GLU A 544 -6.72 -0.52 -25.88
N VAL A 545 -7.45 -0.92 -26.93
CA VAL A 545 -8.44 -2.02 -26.85
C VAL A 545 -7.78 -3.33 -26.40
N LEU A 546 -6.63 -3.68 -26.97
CA LEU A 546 -5.89 -4.89 -26.58
C LEU A 546 -5.39 -4.83 -25.13
N GLU A 547 -4.96 -3.64 -24.68
CA GLU A 547 -4.56 -3.42 -23.29
C GLU A 547 -5.75 -3.59 -22.33
N ILE A 548 -6.93 -3.06 -22.68
CA ILE A 548 -8.16 -3.24 -21.88
C ILE A 548 -8.58 -4.71 -21.85
N ALA A 549 -8.57 -5.41 -23.00
CA ALA A 549 -8.88 -6.83 -23.05
C ALA A 549 -7.92 -7.67 -22.19
N THR A 550 -6.64 -7.30 -22.13
CA THR A 550 -5.65 -7.98 -21.27
C THR A 550 -6.03 -7.92 -19.78
N LEU A 551 -6.74 -6.87 -19.33
CA LEU A 551 -7.11 -6.71 -17.91
C LEU A 551 -8.05 -7.80 -17.40
N LEU A 552 -8.68 -8.59 -18.28
CA LEU A 552 -9.47 -9.75 -17.86
C LEU A 552 -8.64 -10.74 -17.04
N SER A 553 -7.31 -10.77 -17.20
CA SER A 553 -6.41 -11.61 -16.40
C SER A 553 -6.46 -11.30 -14.89
N LEU A 554 -6.87 -10.08 -14.52
CA LEU A 554 -7.02 -9.69 -13.11
C LEU A 554 -8.23 -10.38 -12.44
N HIS A 555 -9.19 -10.88 -13.22
CA HIS A 555 -10.41 -11.49 -12.71
C HIS A 555 -10.13 -12.79 -11.94
N SER A 556 -9.09 -13.54 -12.31
CA SER A 556 -8.63 -14.68 -11.54
C SER A 556 -8.34 -14.31 -10.08
N ALA A 557 -7.64 -13.19 -9.86
CA ALA A 557 -7.34 -12.70 -8.52
C ALA A 557 -8.56 -12.10 -7.84
N HIS A 558 -9.41 -11.37 -8.56
CA HIS A 558 -10.63 -10.78 -8.00
C HIS A 558 -11.64 -11.81 -7.51
N VAL A 559 -11.69 -12.99 -8.14
CA VAL A 559 -12.53 -14.11 -7.70
C VAL A 559 -11.85 -14.92 -6.60
N ALA A 560 -10.56 -15.23 -6.75
CA ALA A 560 -9.87 -16.11 -5.80
C ALA A 560 -9.58 -15.43 -4.45
N ALA A 561 -9.20 -14.14 -4.44
CA ALA A 561 -8.76 -13.48 -3.22
C ALA A 561 -9.83 -13.44 -2.11
N PRO A 562 -11.10 -13.08 -2.39
CA PRO A 562 -12.18 -13.18 -1.39
C PRO A 562 -12.34 -14.59 -0.83
N ILE A 563 -12.33 -15.62 -1.70
CA ILE A 563 -12.50 -17.03 -1.31
C ILE A 563 -11.35 -17.49 -0.41
N ILE A 564 -10.11 -17.14 -0.78
CA ILE A 564 -8.92 -17.49 0.02
C ILE A 564 -9.02 -16.89 1.41
N LEU A 565 -9.40 -15.60 1.52
CA LEU A 565 -9.54 -14.93 2.81
C LEU A 565 -10.67 -15.51 3.65
N GLU A 566 -11.82 -15.83 3.04
CA GLU A 566 -12.96 -16.46 3.71
C GLU A 566 -12.56 -17.83 4.29
N LEU A 567 -12.01 -18.72 3.47
CA LEU A 567 -11.64 -20.08 3.89
C LEU A 567 -10.46 -20.10 4.86
N ASN A 568 -9.55 -19.12 4.80
CA ASN A 568 -8.48 -18.98 5.78
C ASN A 568 -9.02 -18.50 7.15
N GLY A 569 -10.03 -17.64 7.16
CA GLY A 569 -10.67 -17.16 8.40
C GLY A 569 -11.43 -18.25 9.17
N GLN A 570 -11.87 -19.33 8.51
CA GLN A 570 -12.60 -20.45 9.13
C GLN A 570 -11.70 -21.51 9.79
N LYS A 571 -10.38 -21.47 9.59
CA LYS A 571 -9.43 -22.45 10.16
C LYS A 571 -9.19 -22.33 11.68
N GLY A 572 -9.93 -21.46 12.38
CA GLY A 572 -9.86 -21.28 13.84
C GLY A 572 -11.05 -21.86 14.64
N THR A 573 -11.98 -22.57 14.01
CA THR A 573 -13.23 -23.05 14.65
C THR A 573 -13.59 -24.51 14.35
N VAL A 574 -12.59 -25.40 14.31
CA VAL A 574 -12.81 -26.86 14.35
C VAL A 574 -11.90 -27.50 15.38
#